data_AF-A0A8C8ZC64-F1
#
_entry.id   AF-A0A8C8ZC64-F1
#
_cell.length_a   1.000
_cell.length_b   1.000
_cell.length_c   1.000
_cell.angle_alpha   90.00
_cell.angle_beta   90.00
_cell.angle_gamma   90.00
#
_symmetry.space_group_name_H-M   'P 1'
#
loop_
_entity.id
_entity.type
_entity.pdbx_description
1 polymer ?
#
loop_
_entity_poly.entity_id
_entity_poly.type
_entity_poly.pdbx_seq_one_letter_code
_entity_poly.pdbx_strand_id
1 'polypeptide(L)'
;LEVCSYALFMRMLWGMDIYLIILVLLTVSGLYTITGGLVAVVYTGVLHVFIMLLGSVLLMCYAFNRVGGYKGLPRKYFQAIPHRISEGNWTAKPQSYLPHRDAFHIVRDPVTGDLPWPGLLLGLPILSTYYWCANQVISDINLSHVKGGCLLCGYPKLLPMFSMVMPGMISRILYPDKVACVVSSECQKYCGMETGCSPIAYPLLVIELLPSGLRGLMLSTFCASFMSSLTSISNSASALLTLNIYTVVRPVATEKELMITGSPFGEIYINYLVISFGPRENL
;
A
#
# COMPACT_ATOMS: atom_id res chain seq x y z
N LEU A 1 6.77 3.47 4.78
CA LEU A 1 5.35 3.78 4.51
C LEU A 1 4.50 2.51 4.45
N GLU A 2 4.82 1.55 3.58
CA GLU A 2 4.02 0.31 3.42
C GLU A 2 3.85 -0.48 4.73
N VAL A 3 4.94 -0.67 5.49
CA VAL A 3 4.90 -1.36 6.80
C VAL A 3 3.99 -0.63 7.79
N CYS A 4 4.03 0.71 7.82
CA CYS A 4 3.18 1.51 8.71
C CYS A 4 1.70 1.42 8.29
N SER A 5 1.40 1.52 7.00
CA SER A 5 0.04 1.36 6.48
C SER A 5 -0.55 -0.02 6.80
N TYR A 6 0.27 -1.07 6.70
CA TYR A 6 -0.13 -2.41 7.10
C TYR A 6 -0.36 -2.53 8.61
N ALA A 7 0.55 -1.99 9.43
CA ALA A 7 0.42 -2.05 10.88
C ALA A 7 -0.85 -1.33 11.38
N LEU A 8 -1.19 -0.21 10.75
CA LEU A 8 -2.45 0.51 11.01
C LEU A 8 -3.68 -0.33 10.64
N PHE A 9 -3.63 -0.98 9.48
CA PHE A 9 -4.69 -1.88 9.06
C PHE A 9 -4.88 -3.06 10.03
N MET A 10 -3.78 -3.67 10.47
CA MET A 10 -3.82 -4.78 11.42
C MET A 10 -4.27 -4.34 12.81
N ARG A 11 -3.95 -3.12 13.24
CA ARG A 11 -4.49 -2.54 14.47
C ARG A 11 -6.02 -2.43 14.41
N MET A 12 -6.61 -2.14 13.25
CA MET A 12 -8.07 -2.15 13.10
C MET A 12 -8.70 -3.54 13.21
N LEU A 13 -7.97 -4.59 12.78
CA LEU A 13 -8.47 -5.96 12.80
C LEU A 13 -8.35 -6.61 14.18
N TRP A 14 -7.21 -6.44 14.84
CA TRP A 14 -6.88 -7.15 16.09
C TRP A 14 -6.83 -6.26 17.33
N GLY A 15 -6.85 -4.94 17.19
CA GLY A 15 -6.76 -4.01 18.34
C GLY A 15 -5.43 -4.06 19.07
N MET A 16 -4.41 -4.69 18.49
CA MET A 16 -3.08 -4.83 19.09
C MET A 16 -2.22 -3.57 18.89
N ASP A 17 -1.19 -3.45 19.72
CA ASP A 17 -0.18 -2.42 19.61
C ASP A 17 0.56 -2.48 18.26
N ILE A 18 0.85 -1.30 17.68
CA ILE A 18 1.47 -1.18 16.35
C ILE A 18 2.86 -1.81 16.34
N TYR A 19 3.66 -1.65 17.39
CA TYR A 19 5.01 -2.20 17.46
C TYR A 19 4.99 -3.72 17.55
N LEU A 20 4.03 -4.30 18.28
CA LEU A 20 3.86 -5.75 18.35
C LEU A 20 3.52 -6.33 16.96
N ILE A 21 2.61 -5.68 16.22
CA ILE A 21 2.26 -6.10 14.86
C ILE A 21 3.47 -6.04 13.93
N ILE A 22 4.25 -4.96 14.00
CA ILE A 22 5.46 -4.79 13.18
C ILE A 22 6.47 -5.89 13.51
N LEU A 23 6.70 -6.18 14.80
CA LEU A 23 7.62 -7.24 15.24
C LEU A 23 7.19 -8.61 14.71
N VAL A 24 5.91 -8.95 14.85
CA VAL A 24 5.37 -10.23 14.33
C VAL A 24 5.49 -10.30 12.82
N LEU A 25 5.14 -9.24 12.10
CA LEU A 25 5.25 -9.19 10.64
C LEU A 25 6.68 -9.42 10.17
N LEU A 26 7.63 -8.69 10.74
CA LEU A 26 9.05 -8.78 10.41
C LEU A 26 9.59 -10.19 10.70
N THR A 27 9.25 -10.75 11.86
CA THR A 27 9.67 -12.11 12.25
C THR A 27 9.14 -13.17 11.29
N VAL A 28 7.84 -13.12 10.96
CA VAL A 28 7.21 -14.13 10.09
C VAL A 28 7.67 -13.97 8.64
N SER A 29 7.73 -12.74 8.12
CA SER A 29 8.28 -12.46 6.78
C SER A 29 9.72 -12.93 6.66
N GLY A 30 10.48 -12.76 7.74
CA GLY A 30 11.85 -13.19 7.82
C GLY A 30 12.05 -14.70 7.76
N LEU A 31 11.37 -15.42 8.66
CA LEU A 31 11.33 -16.89 8.64
C LEU A 31 10.91 -17.45 7.26
N TYR A 32 9.93 -16.81 6.62
CA TYR A 32 9.49 -17.17 5.28
C TYR A 32 10.57 -16.94 4.21
N THR A 33 11.34 -15.86 4.34
CA THR A 33 12.43 -15.51 3.41
C THR A 33 13.58 -16.51 3.51
N ILE A 34 14.01 -16.84 4.74
CA ILE A 34 15.10 -17.79 5.01
C ILE A 34 14.74 -19.20 4.54
N THR A 35 13.48 -19.63 4.72
CA THR A 35 13.05 -21.00 4.41
C THR A 35 12.60 -21.20 2.96
N GLY A 36 11.92 -20.22 2.35
CA GLY A 36 11.29 -20.37 1.03
C GLY A 36 12.17 -19.99 -0.15
N GLY A 37 13.16 -19.11 0.03
CA GLY A 37 13.97 -18.56 -1.05
C GLY A 37 13.17 -17.72 -2.06
N LEU A 38 13.85 -17.14 -3.05
CA LEU A 38 13.25 -16.21 -4.01
C LEU A 38 12.12 -16.84 -4.85
N VAL A 39 12.23 -18.13 -5.16
CA VAL A 39 11.29 -18.84 -6.03
C VAL A 39 9.91 -18.99 -5.38
N ALA A 40 9.84 -19.36 -4.10
CA ALA A 40 8.57 -19.50 -3.37
C ALA A 40 7.81 -18.17 -3.28
N VAL A 41 8.55 -17.07 -3.09
CA VAL A 41 8.00 -15.71 -3.05
C VAL A 41 7.34 -15.35 -4.39
N VAL A 42 7.98 -15.68 -5.51
CA VAL A 42 7.42 -15.40 -6.84
C VAL A 42 6.14 -16.20 -7.10
N TYR A 43 6.12 -17.49 -6.79
CA TYR A 43 4.93 -18.33 -7.03
C TYR A 43 3.72 -17.89 -6.19
N THR A 44 3.93 -17.62 -4.90
CA THR A 44 2.87 -17.11 -4.02
C THR A 44 2.39 -15.73 -4.45
N GLY A 45 3.30 -14.86 -4.92
CA GLY A 45 2.95 -13.56 -5.50
C GLY A 45 1.99 -13.65 -6.68
N VAL A 46 2.21 -14.58 -7.61
CA VAL A 46 1.30 -14.78 -8.77
C VAL A 46 -0.10 -15.15 -8.31
N LEU A 47 -0.22 -16.07 -7.34
CA LEU A 47 -1.52 -16.49 -6.80
C LEU A 47 -2.24 -15.30 -6.14
N HIS A 48 -1.54 -14.50 -5.34
CA HIS A 48 -2.11 -13.31 -4.70
C HIS A 48 -2.64 -12.30 -5.70
N VAL A 49 -1.95 -12.09 -6.83
CA VAL A 49 -2.39 -11.17 -7.89
C VAL A 49 -3.77 -11.55 -8.41
N PHE A 50 -4.02 -12.83 -8.71
CA PHE A 50 -5.33 -13.27 -9.20
C PHE A 50 -6.44 -13.10 -8.16
N ILE A 51 -6.18 -13.45 -6.90
CA ILE A 51 -7.17 -13.32 -5.84
C ILE A 51 -7.48 -11.84 -5.55
N MET A 52 -6.46 -10.99 -5.49
CA MET A 52 -6.62 -9.55 -5.28
C MET A 52 -7.33 -8.89 -6.46
N LEU A 53 -7.02 -9.28 -7.69
CA LEU A 53 -7.68 -8.78 -8.89
C LEU A 53 -9.16 -9.11 -8.85
N LEU A 54 -9.52 -10.38 -8.65
CA LEU A 54 -10.91 -10.82 -8.56
C LEU A 54 -11.63 -10.13 -7.39
N GLY A 55 -11.01 -10.08 -6.21
CA GLY A 55 -11.54 -9.43 -5.03
C GLY A 55 -11.80 -7.94 -5.24
N SER A 56 -10.88 -7.24 -5.92
CA SER A 56 -11.03 -5.81 -6.24
C SER A 56 -12.18 -5.54 -7.22
N VAL A 57 -12.38 -6.40 -8.22
CA VAL A 57 -13.51 -6.29 -9.16
C VAL A 57 -14.83 -6.54 -8.44
N LEU A 58 -14.89 -7.56 -7.58
CA LEU A 58 -16.08 -7.86 -6.78
C LEU A 58 -16.40 -6.70 -5.83
N LEU A 59 -15.41 -6.22 -5.08
CA LEU A 59 -15.56 -5.07 -4.18
C LEU A 59 -16.07 -3.84 -4.93
N MET A 60 -15.52 -3.56 -6.11
CA MET A 60 -15.98 -2.49 -6.98
C MET A 60 -17.48 -2.65 -7.31
N CYS A 61 -17.91 -3.82 -7.74
CA CYS A 61 -19.33 -4.08 -8.04
C CYS A 61 -20.23 -3.83 -6.81
N TYR A 62 -19.86 -4.35 -5.63
CA TYR A 62 -20.61 -4.10 -4.40
C TYR A 62 -20.65 -2.62 -4.01
N ALA A 63 -19.52 -1.92 -4.14
CA ALA A 63 -19.37 -0.51 -3.79
C ALA A 63 -20.27 0.38 -4.68
N PHE A 64 -20.23 0.16 -6.00
CA PHE A 64 -21.08 0.89 -6.93
C PHE A 64 -22.56 0.61 -6.70
N ASN A 65 -22.94 -0.63 -6.34
CA ASN A 65 -24.33 -0.95 -6.02
C ASN A 65 -24.85 -0.13 -4.82
N ARG A 66 -24.06 0.03 -3.76
CA ARG A 66 -24.46 0.83 -2.58
C ARG A 66 -24.62 2.31 -2.87
N VAL A 67 -23.83 2.86 -3.78
CA VAL A 67 -23.85 4.30 -4.09
C VAL A 67 -24.96 4.66 -5.09
N GLY A 68 -25.55 3.66 -5.76
CA GLY A 68 -26.57 3.85 -6.81
C GLY A 68 -25.96 3.96 -8.21
N GLY A 69 -24.86 3.25 -8.44
CA GLY A 69 -24.11 3.24 -9.70
C GLY A 69 -23.21 4.45 -9.91
N TYR A 70 -22.64 4.55 -11.12
CA TYR A 70 -21.68 5.59 -11.47
C TYR A 70 -22.24 7.00 -11.35
N LYS A 71 -23.52 7.22 -11.72
CA LYS A 71 -24.18 8.54 -11.60
C LYS A 71 -24.35 8.99 -10.14
N GLY A 72 -24.48 8.04 -9.21
CA GLY A 72 -24.61 8.33 -7.78
C GLY A 72 -23.31 8.81 -7.15
N LEU A 73 -22.17 8.39 -7.71
CA LEU A 73 -20.84 8.67 -7.17
C LEU A 73 -20.54 10.18 -7.10
N PRO A 74 -20.53 10.94 -8.21
CA PRO A 74 -20.18 12.36 -8.15
C PRO A 74 -21.19 13.15 -7.32
N ARG A 75 -22.48 12.78 -7.37
CA ARG A 75 -23.52 13.48 -6.59
C ARG A 75 -23.32 13.33 -5.09
N LYS A 76 -23.07 12.10 -4.60
CA LYS A 76 -22.91 11.82 -3.17
C LYS A 76 -21.52 12.17 -2.65
N TYR A 77 -20.49 12.13 -3.51
CA TYR A 77 -19.12 12.46 -3.12
C TYR A 77 -19.01 13.88 -2.54
N PHE A 78 -19.63 14.87 -3.18
CA PHE A 78 -19.61 16.25 -2.69
C PHE A 78 -20.43 16.47 -1.41
N GLN A 79 -21.26 15.50 -1.03
CA GLN A 79 -22.08 15.54 0.20
C GLN A 79 -21.42 14.77 1.36
N ALA A 80 -20.28 14.11 1.12
CA ALA A 80 -19.58 13.29 2.11
C ALA A 80 -18.74 14.14 3.08
N ILE A 81 -19.44 14.79 4.00
CA ILE A 81 -18.87 15.68 5.04
C ILE A 81 -18.98 14.96 6.40
N PRO A 82 -17.91 14.93 7.22
CA PRO A 82 -17.98 14.36 8.56
C PRO A 82 -18.86 15.21 9.48
N HIS A 83 -19.56 14.57 10.43
CA HIS A 83 -20.44 15.24 11.39
C HIS A 83 -19.67 16.07 12.42
N ARG A 84 -18.46 15.62 12.78
CA ARG A 84 -17.58 16.27 13.76
C ARG A 84 -16.48 17.04 13.04
N ILE A 85 -16.62 18.37 13.04
CA ILE A 85 -15.67 19.30 12.39
C ILE A 85 -14.96 20.24 13.38
N SER A 86 -15.35 20.19 14.65
CA SER A 86 -14.86 21.09 15.69
C SER A 86 -14.74 20.35 17.02
N GLU A 87 -13.66 20.62 17.74
CA GLU A 87 -13.40 20.11 19.08
C GLU A 87 -13.04 21.29 20.00
N GLY A 88 -13.88 21.54 21.00
CA GLY A 88 -13.76 22.71 21.86
C GLY A 88 -13.77 24.02 21.07
N ASN A 89 -12.74 24.84 21.24
CA ASN A 89 -12.58 26.14 20.56
C ASN A 89 -11.92 26.03 19.18
N TRP A 90 -11.51 24.84 18.75
CA TRP A 90 -10.84 24.64 17.48
C TRP A 90 -11.84 24.13 16.42
N THR A 91 -11.82 24.79 15.26
CA THR A 91 -12.59 24.39 14.08
C THR A 91 -11.63 24.03 12.96
N ALA A 92 -11.86 22.88 12.33
CA ALA A 92 -11.06 22.45 11.19
C ALA A 92 -11.22 23.43 10.02
N LYS A 93 -10.14 23.66 9.26
CA LYS A 93 -10.22 24.45 8.04
C LYS A 93 -11.16 23.76 7.04
N PRO A 94 -12.01 24.51 6.30
CA PRO A 94 -12.90 23.94 5.29
C PRO A 94 -12.21 23.05 4.26
N GLN A 95 -10.97 23.36 3.91
CA GLN A 95 -10.14 22.59 2.98
C GLN A 95 -9.83 21.17 3.47
N SER A 96 -9.83 20.93 4.79
CA SER A 96 -9.44 19.64 5.37
C SER A 96 -10.58 18.63 5.38
N TYR A 97 -11.83 19.06 5.55
CA TYR A 97 -13.00 18.15 5.61
C TYR A 97 -13.85 18.15 4.35
N LEU A 98 -13.83 19.23 3.54
CA LEU A 98 -14.60 19.28 2.30
C LEU A 98 -13.91 18.51 1.18
N PRO A 99 -14.67 17.78 0.35
CA PRO A 99 -14.13 17.22 -0.88
C PRO A 99 -13.74 18.33 -1.86
N HIS A 100 -12.57 18.19 -2.46
CA HIS A 100 -12.07 19.08 -3.50
C HIS A 100 -13.04 19.17 -4.70
N ARG A 101 -13.31 20.39 -5.17
CA ARG A 101 -14.22 20.65 -6.31
C ARG A 101 -13.70 20.02 -7.61
N ASP A 102 -12.39 19.87 -7.73
CA ASP A 102 -11.68 19.28 -8.86
C ASP A 102 -11.41 17.78 -8.70
N ALA A 103 -12.04 17.09 -7.73
CA ALA A 103 -11.78 15.66 -7.45
C ALA A 103 -11.98 14.71 -8.64
N PHE A 104 -12.81 15.07 -9.63
CA PHE A 104 -13.05 14.28 -10.84
C PHE A 104 -12.24 14.74 -12.07
N HIS A 105 -11.34 15.70 -11.89
CA HIS A 105 -10.42 16.13 -12.95
C HIS A 105 -9.08 15.40 -12.78
N ILE A 106 -8.67 14.68 -13.82
CA ILE A 106 -7.35 14.00 -13.86
C ILE A 106 -6.23 15.03 -13.87
N VAL A 107 -6.44 16.14 -14.59
CA VAL A 107 -5.51 17.24 -14.74
C VAL A 107 -5.98 18.37 -13.82
N ARG A 108 -5.24 18.62 -12.74
CA ARG A 108 -5.57 19.68 -11.77
C ARG A 108 -4.92 21.01 -12.13
N ASP A 109 -5.34 22.05 -11.42
CA ASP A 109 -4.81 23.41 -11.52
C ASP A 109 -3.27 23.43 -11.34
N PRO A 110 -2.52 24.22 -12.15
CA PRO A 110 -1.06 24.25 -12.10
C PRO A 110 -0.46 24.79 -10.80
N VAL A 111 -1.19 25.59 -10.02
CA VAL A 111 -0.61 26.34 -8.89
C VAL A 111 -1.25 25.94 -7.57
N THR A 112 -2.56 25.69 -7.56
CA THR A 112 -3.33 25.46 -6.33
C THR A 112 -3.68 24.00 -6.07
N GLY A 113 -3.47 23.11 -7.05
CA GLY A 113 -3.75 21.69 -6.91
C GLY A 113 -2.62 20.94 -6.19
N ASP A 114 -2.98 19.98 -5.33
CA ASP A 114 -2.00 19.09 -4.66
C ASP A 114 -1.12 18.32 -5.67
N LEU A 115 -1.67 18.07 -6.86
CA LEU A 115 -1.00 17.39 -7.97
C LEU A 115 -1.08 18.27 -9.22
N PRO A 116 -0.22 19.29 -9.34
CA PRO A 116 -0.30 20.25 -10.43
C PRO A 116 0.04 19.58 -11.77
N TRP A 117 -0.67 19.93 -12.84
CA TRP A 117 -0.50 19.26 -14.13
C TRP A 117 0.92 19.29 -14.71
N PRO A 118 1.77 20.32 -14.49
CA PRO A 118 3.15 20.27 -14.96
C PRO A 118 3.94 19.16 -14.26
N GLY A 119 3.69 18.96 -12.96
CA GLY A 119 4.27 17.84 -12.21
C GLY A 119 3.72 16.49 -12.66
N LEU A 120 2.43 16.42 -13.02
CA LEU A 120 1.82 15.22 -13.60
C LEU A 120 2.48 14.82 -14.93
N LEU A 121 2.70 15.76 -15.85
CA LEU A 121 3.22 15.46 -17.19
C LEU A 121 4.74 15.38 -17.26
N LEU A 122 5.47 16.17 -16.48
CA LEU A 122 6.94 16.22 -16.53
C LEU A 122 7.58 15.40 -15.41
N GLY A 123 6.97 15.36 -14.22
CA GLY A 123 7.52 14.66 -13.06
C GLY A 123 7.19 13.17 -13.04
N LEU A 124 5.90 12.81 -13.17
CA LEU A 124 5.49 11.40 -13.02
C LEU A 124 6.07 10.46 -14.09
N PRO A 125 6.24 10.84 -15.37
CA PRO A 125 6.87 9.95 -16.34
C PRO A 125 8.35 9.69 -16.04
N ILE A 126 9.07 10.69 -15.53
CA ILE A 126 10.47 10.51 -15.10
C ILE A 126 10.53 9.56 -13.90
N LEU A 127 9.68 9.79 -12.88
CA LEU A 127 9.59 8.91 -11.71
C LEU A 127 9.20 7.48 -12.10
N SER A 128 8.26 7.34 -13.03
CA SER A 128 7.83 6.05 -13.56
C SER A 128 8.98 5.37 -14.29
N THR A 129 9.67 6.07 -15.18
CA THR A 129 10.82 5.52 -15.92
C THR A 129 11.90 5.05 -14.96
N TYR A 130 12.21 5.84 -13.93
CA TYR A 130 13.12 5.41 -12.86
C TYR A 130 12.62 4.14 -12.17
N TYR A 131 11.37 4.10 -11.72
CA TYR A 131 10.82 2.94 -11.03
C TYR A 131 10.75 1.67 -11.90
N TRP A 132 10.46 1.77 -13.20
CA TRP A 132 10.33 0.62 -14.09
C TRP A 132 11.65 0.17 -14.72
N CYS A 133 12.59 1.08 -14.94
CA CYS A 133 13.85 0.78 -15.64
C CYS A 133 15.05 0.62 -14.71
N ALA A 134 15.08 1.30 -13.55
CA ALA A 134 16.20 1.21 -12.62
C ALA A 134 16.03 0.08 -11.59
N ASN A 135 14.79 -0.40 -11.38
CA ASN A 135 14.52 -1.45 -10.41
C ASN A 135 14.90 -2.83 -11.00
N GLN A 136 15.77 -3.54 -10.31
CA GLN A 136 16.57 -4.62 -10.87
C GLN A 136 15.78 -5.94 -10.98
N VAL A 137 15.06 -6.13 -12.09
CA VAL A 137 14.42 -7.42 -12.42
C VAL A 137 14.51 -7.71 -13.91
N ILE A 138 15.71 -7.97 -14.43
CA ILE A 138 15.85 -8.52 -15.78
C ILE A 138 16.74 -9.76 -15.68
N SER A 139 16.10 -10.92 -15.82
CA SER A 139 16.76 -12.21 -16.02
C SER A 139 16.97 -12.45 -17.51
N ASP A 140 17.97 -13.26 -17.83
CA ASP A 140 18.44 -13.60 -19.19
C ASP A 140 17.41 -14.48 -19.96
N ILE A 141 16.26 -13.88 -20.29
CA ILE A 141 15.13 -14.51 -20.99
C ILE A 141 15.06 -13.96 -22.41
N ASN A 142 14.66 -14.82 -23.37
CA ASN A 142 14.39 -14.42 -24.75
C ASN A 142 13.58 -13.11 -24.84
N LEU A 143 14.03 -12.21 -25.72
CA LEU A 143 13.45 -10.88 -25.91
C LEU A 143 11.94 -10.90 -26.21
N SER A 144 11.44 -11.95 -26.86
CA SER A 144 10.00 -12.14 -27.13
C SER A 144 9.18 -12.30 -25.85
N HIS A 145 9.67 -13.10 -24.89
CA HIS A 145 9.00 -13.30 -23.60
C HIS A 145 9.05 -12.04 -22.74
N VAL A 146 10.17 -11.31 -22.75
CA VAL A 146 10.30 -10.04 -22.03
C VAL A 146 9.30 -9.00 -22.56
N LYS A 147 9.20 -8.85 -23.89
CA LYS A 147 8.21 -7.95 -24.52
C LYS A 147 6.77 -8.33 -24.17
N GLY A 148 6.45 -9.63 -24.20
CA GLY A 148 5.14 -10.13 -23.79
C GLY A 148 4.82 -9.83 -22.32
N GLY A 149 5.81 -10.00 -21.42
CA GLY A 149 5.68 -9.65 -20.01
C GLY A 149 5.43 -8.16 -19.77
N CYS A 150 6.13 -7.27 -20.49
CA CYS A 150 5.90 -5.83 -20.41
C CYS A 150 4.48 -5.45 -20.83
N LEU A 151 3.96 -6.03 -21.92
CA LEU A 151 2.59 -5.79 -22.38
C LEU A 151 1.57 -6.31 -21.36
N LEU A 152 1.78 -7.52 -20.83
CA LEU A 152 0.92 -8.11 -19.80
C LEU A 152 0.93 -7.30 -18.50
N CYS A 153 2.04 -6.63 -18.16
CA CYS A 153 2.09 -5.69 -17.03
C CYS A 153 1.30 -4.39 -17.32
N GLY A 154 1.34 -3.91 -18.56
CA GLY A 154 0.68 -2.68 -18.99
C GLY A 154 -0.85 -2.72 -18.92
N TYR A 155 -1.49 -3.79 -19.41
CA TYR A 155 -2.95 -3.84 -19.48
C TYR A 155 -3.66 -3.79 -18.12
N PRO A 156 -3.29 -4.59 -17.10
CA PRO A 156 -3.96 -4.58 -15.80
C PRO A 156 -3.75 -3.27 -15.03
N LYS A 157 -2.74 -2.45 -15.36
CA LYS A 157 -2.50 -1.16 -14.70
C LYS A 157 -3.59 -0.11 -14.96
N LEU A 158 -4.44 -0.32 -15.95
CA LEU A 158 -5.61 0.53 -16.17
C LEU A 158 -6.74 0.22 -15.17
N LEU A 159 -6.76 -0.98 -14.58
CA LEU A 159 -7.84 -1.42 -13.68
C LEU A 159 -7.86 -0.73 -12.31
N PRO A 160 -6.73 -0.45 -11.62
CA PRO A 160 -6.72 0.23 -10.32
C PRO A 160 -7.48 1.55 -10.27
N MET A 161 -7.62 2.27 -11.39
CA MET A 161 -8.46 3.46 -11.45
C MET A 161 -9.92 3.15 -11.09
N PHE A 162 -10.45 2.05 -11.62
CA PHE A 162 -11.82 1.63 -11.36
C PHE A 162 -11.95 0.76 -10.12
N SER A 163 -10.96 -0.11 -9.85
CA SER A 163 -11.04 -1.10 -8.76
C SER A 163 -10.47 -0.63 -7.42
N MET A 164 -9.62 0.41 -7.39
CA MET A 164 -9.07 0.97 -6.14
C MET A 164 -9.47 2.42 -5.92
N VAL A 165 -9.26 3.31 -6.90
CA VAL A 165 -9.49 4.76 -6.71
C VAL A 165 -10.99 5.04 -6.51
N MET A 166 -11.85 4.54 -7.39
CA MET A 166 -13.30 4.74 -7.29
C MET A 166 -13.89 4.12 -5.99
N PRO A 167 -13.59 2.86 -5.61
CA PRO A 167 -13.97 2.31 -4.30
C PRO A 167 -13.42 3.12 -3.12
N GLY A 168 -12.21 3.66 -3.21
CA GLY A 168 -11.67 4.57 -2.20
C GLY A 168 -12.55 5.83 -2.01
N MET A 169 -12.99 6.45 -3.11
CA MET A 169 -13.94 7.57 -3.06
C MET A 169 -15.29 7.15 -2.49
N ILE A 170 -15.77 5.95 -2.84
CA ILE A 170 -17.01 5.38 -2.30
C ILE A 170 -16.91 5.15 -0.79
N SER A 171 -15.75 4.72 -0.28
CA SER A 171 -15.54 4.54 1.15
C SER A 171 -15.73 5.85 1.92
N ARG A 172 -15.32 7.00 1.36
CA ARG A 172 -15.57 8.31 1.96
C ARG A 172 -17.06 8.65 2.00
N ILE A 173 -17.82 8.25 0.98
CA ILE A 173 -19.28 8.46 0.92
C ILE A 173 -20.02 7.62 1.97
N LEU A 174 -19.61 6.37 2.15
CA LEU A 174 -20.28 5.44 3.07
C LEU A 174 -19.85 5.63 4.52
N TYR A 175 -18.58 6.02 4.75
CA TYR A 175 -17.99 6.17 6.08
C TYR A 175 -17.25 7.51 6.23
N PRO A 176 -17.94 8.66 6.11
CA PRO A 176 -17.31 9.98 6.16
C PRO A 176 -16.63 10.24 7.51
N ASP A 177 -17.26 9.84 8.63
CA ASP A 177 -16.73 10.07 9.97
C ASP A 177 -15.46 9.25 10.29
N LYS A 178 -15.29 8.09 9.65
CA LYS A 178 -14.10 7.23 9.85
C LYS A 178 -12.96 7.61 8.92
N VAL A 179 -13.23 7.88 7.65
CA VAL A 179 -12.19 8.08 6.61
C VAL A 179 -11.80 9.55 6.46
N ALA A 180 -12.77 10.46 6.53
CA ALA A 180 -12.56 11.90 6.39
C ALA A 180 -12.58 12.62 7.75
N CYS A 181 -12.21 11.91 8.82
CA CYS A 181 -12.04 12.53 10.14
C CYS A 181 -10.98 13.64 10.06
N VAL A 182 -11.22 14.73 10.79
CA VAL A 182 -10.29 15.88 10.87
C VAL A 182 -9.96 16.25 12.31
N VAL A 183 -10.75 15.75 13.27
CA VAL A 183 -10.52 15.93 14.69
C VAL A 183 -9.53 14.88 15.17
N SER A 184 -8.42 15.31 15.78
CA SER A 184 -7.32 14.42 16.18
C SER A 184 -7.78 13.29 17.11
N SER A 185 -8.59 13.61 18.14
CA SER A 185 -9.09 12.63 19.11
C SER A 185 -9.96 11.53 18.48
N GLU A 186 -10.79 11.89 17.50
CA GLU A 186 -11.66 10.96 16.78
C GLU A 186 -10.86 10.11 15.77
N CYS A 187 -9.93 10.73 15.05
CA CYS A 187 -9.02 10.02 14.16
C CYS A 187 -8.15 9.02 14.93
N GLN A 188 -7.64 9.38 16.11
CA GLN A 188 -6.85 8.48 16.94
C GLN A 188 -7.68 7.29 17.44
N LYS A 189 -8.96 7.49 17.76
CA LYS A 189 -9.86 6.40 18.15
C LYS A 189 -10.09 5.38 17.02
N TYR A 190 -10.26 5.85 15.79
CA TYR A 190 -10.56 4.96 14.67
C TYR A 190 -9.32 4.38 14.00
N CYS A 191 -8.28 5.18 13.75
CA CYS A 191 -7.07 4.74 13.05
C CYS A 191 -5.77 4.85 13.82
N GLY A 192 -5.76 5.42 15.03
CA GLY A 192 -4.53 5.57 15.81
C GLY A 192 -3.54 6.58 15.22
N MET A 193 -4.02 7.49 14.37
CA MET A 193 -3.24 8.61 13.82
C MET A 193 -4.00 9.91 14.00
N GLU A 194 -3.26 11.00 14.23
CA GLU A 194 -3.81 12.34 14.43
C GLU A 194 -4.04 13.10 13.10
N THR A 195 -3.29 12.75 12.05
CA THR A 195 -3.23 13.50 10.79
C THR A 195 -4.26 13.06 9.74
N GLY A 196 -5.09 12.05 10.04
CA GLY A 196 -6.21 11.61 9.22
C GLY A 196 -6.16 10.15 8.80
N CYS A 197 -7.33 9.57 8.53
CA CYS A 197 -7.52 8.13 8.32
C CYS A 197 -7.71 7.75 6.83
N SER A 198 -7.09 8.47 5.89
CA SER A 198 -7.20 8.15 4.45
C SER A 198 -6.67 6.74 4.06
N PRO A 199 -5.56 6.23 4.61
CA PRO A 199 -5.00 4.92 4.21
C PRO A 199 -5.91 3.72 4.49
N ILE A 200 -6.88 3.87 5.38
CA ILE A 200 -7.76 2.78 5.82
C ILE A 200 -9.04 2.67 4.99
N ALA A 201 -9.24 3.57 4.02
CA ALA A 201 -10.46 3.62 3.21
C ALA A 201 -10.73 2.30 2.48
N TYR A 202 -9.73 1.77 1.78
CA TYR A 202 -9.92 0.53 1.01
C TYR A 202 -10.16 -0.69 1.93
N PRO A 203 -9.34 -0.93 2.98
CA PRO A 203 -9.59 -2.07 3.84
C PRO A 203 -10.86 -1.96 4.68
N LEU A 204 -11.27 -0.76 5.09
CA LEU A 204 -12.55 -0.54 5.77
C LEU A 204 -13.73 -0.97 4.88
N LEU A 205 -13.67 -0.65 3.58
CA LEU A 205 -14.69 -1.07 2.63
C LEU A 205 -14.76 -2.59 2.49
N VAL A 206 -13.62 -3.28 2.46
CA VAL A 206 -13.55 -4.76 2.43
C VAL A 206 -14.22 -5.36 3.67
N ILE A 207 -13.97 -4.79 4.85
CA ILE A 207 -14.49 -5.28 6.14
C ILE A 207 -16.00 -5.11 6.24
N GLU A 208 -16.52 -3.94 5.84
CA GLU A 208 -17.91 -3.56 6.08
C GLU A 208 -18.86 -3.96 4.94
N LEU A 209 -18.35 -4.13 3.72
CA LEU A 209 -19.19 -4.33 2.54
C LEU A 209 -19.24 -5.77 2.03
N LEU A 210 -18.18 -6.55 2.21
CA LEU A 210 -18.10 -7.91 1.66
C LEU A 210 -18.74 -8.97 2.57
N PRO A 211 -19.32 -10.04 1.99
CA PRO A 211 -19.89 -11.15 2.75
C PRO A 211 -18.81 -11.97 3.47
N SER A 212 -19.22 -12.73 4.48
CA SER A 212 -18.35 -13.40 5.47
C SER A 212 -17.29 -14.36 4.91
N GLY A 213 -17.47 -14.96 3.73
CA GLY A 213 -16.41 -15.76 3.08
C GLY A 213 -15.39 -14.92 2.30
N LEU A 214 -15.90 -14.03 1.44
CA LEU A 214 -15.07 -13.20 0.56
C LEU A 214 -14.23 -12.19 1.36
N ARG A 215 -14.78 -11.67 2.45
CA ARG A 215 -14.05 -10.84 3.41
C ARG A 215 -12.82 -11.58 3.95
N GLY A 216 -12.98 -12.80 4.45
CA GLY A 216 -11.86 -13.58 4.99
C GLY A 216 -10.78 -13.87 3.94
N LEU A 217 -11.20 -14.26 2.73
CA LEU A 217 -10.29 -14.49 1.61
C LEU A 217 -9.49 -13.23 1.26
N MET A 218 -10.14 -12.08 1.14
CA MET A 218 -9.46 -10.82 0.83
C MET A 218 -8.53 -10.38 1.96
N LEU A 219 -8.97 -10.42 3.22
CA LEU A 219 -8.12 -10.05 4.35
C LEU A 219 -6.86 -10.92 4.41
N SER A 220 -7.00 -12.24 4.28
CA SER A 220 -5.85 -13.16 4.27
C SER A 220 -4.87 -12.87 3.12
N THR A 221 -5.40 -12.58 1.93
CA THR A 221 -4.58 -12.27 0.75
C THR A 221 -3.89 -10.91 0.88
N PHE A 222 -4.55 -9.92 1.47
CA PHE A 222 -3.93 -8.63 1.80
C PHE A 222 -2.72 -8.83 2.70
N CYS A 223 -2.87 -9.60 3.79
CA CYS A 223 -1.76 -9.90 4.70
C CYS A 223 -0.60 -10.61 4.01
N ALA A 224 -0.91 -11.63 3.22
CA ALA A 224 0.09 -12.38 2.47
C ALA A 224 0.79 -11.53 1.39
N SER A 225 0.07 -10.60 0.74
CA SER A 225 0.64 -9.66 -0.22
C SER A 225 1.62 -8.69 0.46
N PHE A 226 1.30 -8.17 1.65
CA PHE A 226 2.22 -7.29 2.38
C PHE A 226 3.48 -8.04 2.82
N MET A 227 3.35 -9.27 3.29
CA MET A 227 4.48 -10.13 3.62
C MET A 227 5.38 -10.36 2.40
N SER A 228 4.79 -10.62 1.23
CA SER A 228 5.55 -10.81 -0.02
C SER A 228 6.32 -9.56 -0.44
N SER A 229 5.73 -8.36 -0.32
CA SER A 229 6.42 -7.10 -0.63
C SER A 229 7.60 -6.87 0.33
N LEU A 230 7.41 -7.12 1.62
CA LEU A 230 8.44 -6.97 2.64
C LEU A 230 9.61 -7.95 2.41
N THR A 231 9.31 -9.20 2.07
CA THR A 231 10.32 -10.19 1.68
C THR A 231 11.07 -9.76 0.42
N SER A 232 10.40 -9.22 -0.60
CA SER A 232 11.06 -8.74 -1.83
C SER A 232 12.01 -7.56 -1.57
N ILE A 233 11.59 -6.60 -0.74
CA ILE A 233 12.45 -5.47 -0.33
C ILE A 233 13.66 -6.01 0.44
N SER A 234 13.42 -6.94 1.35
CA SER A 234 14.48 -7.53 2.17
C SER A 234 15.49 -8.30 1.33
N ASN A 235 15.03 -9.11 0.40
CA ASN A 235 15.88 -9.83 -0.54
C ASN A 235 16.71 -8.88 -1.42
N SER A 236 16.12 -7.79 -1.89
CA SER A 236 16.81 -6.80 -2.73
C SER A 236 17.88 -6.05 -1.94
N ALA A 237 17.59 -5.64 -0.71
CA ALA A 237 18.54 -5.01 0.19
C ALA A 237 19.70 -5.97 0.57
N SER A 238 19.38 -7.23 0.88
CA SER A 238 20.37 -8.29 1.10
C SER A 238 21.29 -8.49 -0.10
N ALA A 239 20.74 -8.53 -1.32
CA ALA A 239 21.52 -8.64 -2.54
C ALA A 239 22.43 -7.43 -2.74
N LEU A 240 21.95 -6.22 -2.46
CA LEU A 240 22.76 -4.99 -2.56
C LEU A 240 23.91 -5.01 -1.55
N LEU A 241 23.63 -5.35 -0.28
CA LEU A 241 24.65 -5.47 0.76
C LEU A 241 25.70 -6.53 0.42
N THR A 242 25.27 -7.69 -0.09
CA THR A 242 26.16 -8.81 -0.38
C THR A 242 26.99 -8.57 -1.64
N LEU A 243 26.36 -8.12 -2.74
CA LEU A 243 27.03 -8.02 -4.04
C LEU A 243 27.77 -6.70 -4.25
N ASN A 244 27.35 -5.60 -3.60
CA ASN A 244 27.99 -4.29 -3.80
C ASN A 244 28.88 -3.88 -2.62
N ILE A 245 28.59 -4.31 -1.39
CA ILE A 245 29.38 -3.90 -0.22
C ILE A 245 30.31 -5.04 0.23
N TYR A 246 29.77 -6.25 0.44
CA TYR A 246 30.54 -7.35 1.01
C TYR A 246 31.66 -7.84 0.09
N THR A 247 31.42 -7.90 -1.23
CA THR A 247 32.46 -8.23 -2.23
C THR A 247 33.57 -7.18 -2.31
N VAL A 248 33.29 -5.91 -2.00
CA VAL A 248 34.31 -4.85 -1.94
C VAL A 248 35.17 -4.98 -0.69
N VAL A 249 34.55 -5.32 0.46
CA VAL A 249 35.26 -5.54 1.72
C VAL A 249 36.05 -6.86 1.70
N ARG A 250 35.51 -7.90 1.06
CA ARG A 250 36.15 -9.22 0.91
C ARG A 250 36.09 -9.70 -0.55
N PRO A 251 37.14 -9.44 -1.35
CA PRO A 251 37.16 -9.74 -2.79
C PRO A 251 37.13 -11.24 -3.12
N VAL A 252 37.64 -12.08 -2.21
CA VAL A 252 37.67 -13.55 -2.35
C VAL A 252 36.71 -14.15 -1.32
N ALA A 253 35.42 -14.02 -1.60
CA ALA A 253 34.37 -14.62 -0.80
C ALA A 253 33.80 -15.87 -1.50
N THR A 254 33.57 -16.93 -0.74
CA THR A 254 32.98 -18.18 -1.27
C THR A 254 31.46 -18.06 -1.39
N GLU A 255 30.83 -18.82 -2.30
CA GLU A 255 29.37 -18.80 -2.50
C GLU A 255 28.59 -19.09 -1.21
N LYS A 256 29.11 -19.98 -0.35
CA LYS A 256 28.54 -20.27 0.97
C LYS A 256 28.58 -19.05 1.90
N GLU A 257 29.67 -18.29 1.89
CA GLU A 257 29.80 -17.08 2.69
C GLU A 257 28.86 -15.97 2.19
N LEU A 258 28.69 -15.84 0.86
CA LEU A 258 27.70 -14.91 0.29
C LEU A 258 26.27 -15.27 0.68
N MET A 259 25.89 -16.55 0.61
CA MET A 259 24.55 -17.00 1.03
C MET A 259 24.28 -16.74 2.51
N ILE A 260 25.26 -17.04 3.37
CA ILE A 260 25.14 -16.85 4.83
C ILE A 260 25.11 -15.36 5.20
N THR A 261 25.83 -14.51 4.46
CA THR A 261 25.83 -13.06 4.72
C THR A 261 24.56 -12.39 4.15
N GLY A 262 24.02 -12.89 3.04
CA GLY A 262 22.84 -12.30 2.41
C GLY A 262 21.53 -12.58 3.15
N SER A 263 21.28 -13.82 3.56
CA SER A 263 19.94 -14.22 4.00
C SER A 263 19.60 -13.77 5.44
N PRO A 264 20.32 -14.18 6.51
CA PRO A 264 20.02 -13.75 7.87
C PRO A 264 20.50 -12.33 8.22
N PHE A 265 21.65 -11.88 7.69
CA PHE A 265 22.24 -10.60 8.13
C PHE A 265 21.48 -9.39 7.57
N GLY A 266 21.05 -9.45 6.31
CA GLY A 266 20.24 -8.39 5.70
C GLY A 266 18.87 -8.25 6.36
N GLU A 267 18.28 -9.38 6.78
CA GLU A 267 17.00 -9.39 7.48
C GLU A 267 17.08 -8.80 8.89
N ILE A 268 18.12 -9.15 9.66
CA ILE A 268 18.40 -8.56 10.98
C ILE A 268 18.64 -7.05 10.85
N TYR A 269 19.40 -6.62 9.84
CA TYR A 269 19.67 -5.22 9.59
C TYR A 269 18.41 -4.42 9.27
N ILE A 270 17.50 -5.00 8.47
CA ILE A 270 16.21 -4.38 8.14
C ILE A 270 15.29 -4.32 9.36
N ASN A 271 15.23 -5.38 10.15
CA ASN A 271 14.47 -5.39 11.40
C ASN A 271 14.95 -4.28 12.34
N TYR A 272 16.28 -4.10 12.46
CA TYR A 272 16.87 -3.02 13.25
C TYR A 272 16.53 -1.63 12.71
N LEU A 273 16.61 -1.42 11.39
CA LEU A 273 16.27 -0.15 10.76
C LEU A 273 14.79 0.20 10.91
N VAL A 274 13.89 -0.75 10.71
CA VAL A 274 12.44 -0.53 10.81
C VAL A 274 12.03 -0.21 12.25
N ILE A 275 12.66 -0.83 13.25
CA ILE A 275 12.41 -0.51 14.66
C ILE A 275 13.02 0.85 15.03
N SER A 276 14.24 1.14 14.58
CA SER A 276 14.94 2.40 14.91
C SER A 276 14.33 3.64 14.25
N PHE A 277 13.79 3.48 13.04
CA PHE A 277 13.07 4.52 12.28
C PHE A 277 11.55 4.30 12.27
N GLY A 278 11.05 3.44 13.15
CA GLY A 278 9.62 3.21 13.34
C GLY A 278 8.91 4.50 13.72
N PRO A 279 7.57 4.57 13.57
CA PRO A 279 6.81 5.76 13.92
C PRO A 279 7.14 6.13 15.37
N ARG A 280 7.84 7.26 15.59
CA ARG A 280 7.94 7.81 16.93
C ARG A 280 6.56 8.36 17.26
N GLU A 281 5.95 7.90 18.34
CA GLU A 281 4.69 8.43 18.87
C GLU A 281 4.79 9.90 19.36
N ASN A 282 5.79 10.66 18.92
CA ASN A 282 5.98 12.06 19.28
C ASN A 282 5.90 12.92 18.03
N LEU A 283 4.68 13.36 17.69
CA LEU A 283 4.33 14.75 17.35
C LEU A 283 2.84 14.89 17.02
#